data_AF-A0A7K5UR16-F1
#
_entry.id   AF-A0A7K5UR16-F1
#
_cell.length_a   1.000
_cell.length_b   1.000
_cell.length_c   1.000
_cell.angle_alpha   90.00
_cell.angle_beta   90.00
_cell.angle_gamma   90.00
#
_symmetry.space_group_name_H-M   'P 1'
#
loop_
_entity.id
_entity.type
_entity.pdbx_description
1 polymer ?
#
loop_
_entity_poly.entity_id
_entity_poly.type
_entity_poly.pdbx_seq_one_letter_code
_entity_poly.pdbx_strand_id
1 'polypeptide(L)'
;MAPLRRLRLCLCLALLLPPPAAPAPTPAPGHRPDWAACRILSRQLSRLLAAVKEPHSALEGMQLMEEDPQNWPPRIRCSDSCDPLTLDSNSTRCLHRIRQALQHYRELLGSDIFREQPQPQLETTMEQLLRHVQ
;
A
#
# COMPACT_ATOMS: atom_id res chain seq x y z
N MET A 1 38.30 6.21 -60.44
CA MET A 1 36.90 6.13 -59.94
C MET A 1 36.79 5.21 -58.71
N ALA A 2 37.64 5.40 -57.69
CA ALA A 2 37.69 4.54 -56.49
C ALA A 2 37.41 5.24 -55.13
N PRO A 3 37.58 6.57 -54.94
CA PRO A 3 37.49 7.15 -53.59
C PRO A 3 36.04 7.36 -53.13
N LEU A 4 35.12 7.69 -54.04
CA LEU A 4 33.71 7.94 -53.74
C LEU A 4 32.97 6.67 -53.25
N ARG A 5 33.38 5.50 -53.75
CA ARG A 5 32.76 4.21 -53.40
C ARG A 5 33.14 3.77 -51.98
N ARG A 6 34.37 4.08 -51.55
CA ARG A 6 34.84 3.86 -50.16
C ARG A 6 34.12 4.81 -49.19
N LEU A 7 33.93 6.07 -49.58
CA LEU A 7 33.20 7.04 -48.75
C LEU A 7 31.74 6.61 -48.50
N ARG A 8 31.07 6.11 -49.55
CA ARG A 8 29.71 5.58 -49.45
C ARG A 8 29.63 4.35 -48.56
N LEU A 9 30.60 3.43 -48.66
CA LEU A 9 30.64 2.24 -47.81
C LEU A 9 30.82 2.59 -46.33
N CYS A 10 31.70 3.56 -46.03
CA CYS A 10 31.91 4.03 -44.66
C CYS A 10 30.67 4.72 -44.08
N LEU A 11 29.95 5.51 -44.90
CA LEU A 11 28.70 6.15 -44.48
C LEU A 11 27.61 5.12 -44.17
N CYS A 12 27.48 4.07 -45.01
CA CYS A 12 26.54 2.99 -44.76
C CYS A 12 26.89 2.20 -43.49
N LEU A 13 28.18 1.95 -43.22
CA LEU A 13 28.61 1.27 -41.99
C LEU A 13 28.31 2.08 -40.72
N ALA A 14 28.44 3.40 -40.77
CA ALA A 14 28.11 4.27 -39.64
C ALA A 14 26.61 4.31 -39.33
N LEU A 15 25.75 4.15 -40.35
CA LEU A 15 24.29 4.09 -40.22
C LEU A 15 23.76 2.75 -39.67
N LEU A 16 24.57 1.69 -39.71
CA LEU A 16 24.24 0.37 -39.17
C LEU A 16 24.68 0.18 -37.72
N LEU A 17 25.33 1.19 -37.11
CA LEU A 17 25.77 1.09 -35.73
C LEU A 17 24.57 1.34 -34.79
N PRO A 18 24.17 0.35 -33.97
CA PRO A 18 23.07 0.52 -33.04
C PRO A 18 23.39 1.66 -32.06
N PRO A 19 22.42 2.52 -31.71
CA PRO A 19 22.64 3.57 -30.74
C PRO A 19 23.11 2.96 -29.42
N PRO A 20 24.02 3.63 -28.69
CA PRO A 20 24.43 3.16 -27.38
C PRO A 20 23.20 3.00 -26.51
N ALA A 21 22.98 1.78 -26.00
CA ALA A 21 21.85 1.48 -25.14
C ALA A 21 21.84 2.49 -23.99
N ALA A 22 20.78 3.27 -23.89
CA ALA A 22 20.56 4.14 -22.75
C ALA A 22 20.65 3.28 -21.48
N PRO A 23 21.35 3.75 -20.43
CA PRO A 23 21.40 3.01 -19.17
C PRO A 23 19.96 2.72 -18.74
N ALA A 24 19.65 1.44 -18.51
CA ALA A 24 18.38 1.04 -17.97
C ALA A 24 18.11 1.87 -16.71
N PRO A 25 16.89 2.41 -16.53
CA PRO A 25 16.57 3.15 -15.32
C PRO A 25 16.88 2.27 -14.13
N THR A 26 17.85 2.69 -13.32
CA THR A 26 18.10 2.09 -12.02
C THR A 26 16.76 2.08 -11.27
N PRO A 27 16.34 0.94 -10.70
CA PRO A 27 15.13 0.92 -9.87
C PRO A 27 15.32 2.00 -8.82
N ALA A 28 14.39 2.97 -8.81
CA ALA A 28 14.41 4.04 -7.83
C ALA A 28 14.56 3.41 -6.43
N PRO A 29 15.34 4.01 -5.52
CA PRO A 29 15.40 3.54 -4.14
C PRO A 29 13.96 3.42 -3.65
N GLY A 30 13.54 2.18 -3.34
CA GLY A 30 12.16 1.92 -2.94
C GLY A 30 11.80 2.92 -1.85
N HIS A 31 10.73 3.68 -2.09
CA HIS A 31 10.33 4.77 -1.22
C HIS A 31 10.08 4.16 0.16
N ARG A 32 11.01 4.37 1.10
CA ARG A 32 10.84 3.82 2.44
C ARG A 32 9.64 4.52 3.08
N PRO A 33 8.75 3.77 3.74
CA PRO A 33 7.63 4.38 4.44
C PRO A 33 8.17 5.32 5.52
N ASP A 34 7.46 6.41 5.74
CA ASP A 34 7.73 7.30 6.87
C ASP A 34 7.26 6.62 8.16
N TRP A 35 8.14 5.81 8.74
CA TRP A 35 7.87 5.07 9.97
C TRP A 35 7.50 5.97 11.14
N ALA A 36 8.03 7.20 11.18
CA ALA A 36 7.71 8.14 12.25
C ALA A 36 6.24 8.59 12.14
N ALA A 37 5.80 8.99 10.94
CA ALA A 37 4.42 9.34 10.68
C ALA A 37 3.48 8.14 10.89
N CYS A 38 3.81 6.97 10.34
CA CYS A 38 3.05 5.74 10.55
C CYS A 38 2.86 5.41 12.03
N ARG A 39 3.92 5.55 12.85
CA ARG A 39 3.85 5.30 14.30
C ARG A 39 2.97 6.31 15.03
N ILE A 40 3.04 7.59 14.68
CA ILE A 40 2.23 8.64 15.30
C ILE A 40 0.75 8.39 14.99
N LEU A 41 0.43 8.21 13.70
CA LEU A 41 -0.95 8.05 13.22
C LEU A 41 -1.58 6.72 13.67
N SER A 42 -0.83 5.61 13.64
CA SER A 42 -1.33 4.33 14.17
C SER A 42 -1.63 4.39 15.66
N ARG A 43 -0.79 5.05 16.47
CA ARG A 43 -1.07 5.28 17.90
C ARG A 43 -2.30 6.16 18.11
N GLN A 44 -2.46 7.19 17.30
CA GLN A 44 -3.65 8.04 17.36
C GLN A 44 -4.90 7.23 17.02
N LEU A 45 -4.86 6.42 15.96
CA LEU A 45 -5.95 5.53 15.57
C LEU A 45 -6.32 4.58 16.71
N SER A 46 -5.34 3.94 17.36
CA SER A 46 -5.60 3.06 18.52
C SER A 46 -6.24 3.79 19.70
N ARG A 47 -5.85 5.04 19.97
CA ARG A 47 -6.47 5.86 21.03
C ARG A 47 -7.91 6.21 20.70
N LEU A 48 -8.19 6.59 19.46
CA LEU A 48 -9.55 6.88 18.99
C LEU A 48 -10.45 5.65 19.11
N LEU A 49 -9.96 4.48 18.68
CA LEU A 49 -10.69 3.22 18.81
C LEU A 49 -10.96 2.84 20.27
N ALA A 50 -9.99 3.05 21.17
CA ALA A 50 -10.18 2.81 22.61
C ALA A 50 -11.21 3.74 23.26
N ALA A 51 -11.49 4.90 22.66
CA ALA A 51 -12.50 5.85 23.14
C ALA A 51 -13.91 5.54 22.62
N VAL A 52 -14.06 4.62 21.65
CA VAL A 52 -15.37 4.14 21.20
C VAL A 52 -15.94 3.27 22.32
N LYS A 53 -16.81 3.88 23.13
CA LYS A 53 -17.15 3.45 24.49
C LYS A 53 -18.16 2.29 24.56
N GLU A 54 -18.83 1.97 23.46
CA GLU A 54 -19.79 0.88 23.36
C GLU A 54 -19.55 0.14 22.04
N PRO A 55 -19.71 -1.20 21.97
CA PRO A 55 -19.91 -1.84 20.68
C PRO A 55 -21.06 -1.09 20.00
N HIS A 56 -20.86 -0.67 18.75
CA HIS A 56 -21.89 0.01 17.97
C HIS A 56 -23.21 -0.74 18.16
N SER A 57 -24.35 -0.06 18.33
CA SER A 57 -25.65 -0.75 18.51
C SER A 57 -25.98 -1.71 17.35
N ALA A 58 -25.31 -1.56 16.21
CA ALA A 58 -25.29 -2.51 15.10
C ALA A 58 -24.71 -3.91 15.45
N LEU A 59 -23.89 -4.02 16.49
CA LEU A 59 -23.32 -5.26 17.02
C LEU A 59 -24.20 -5.88 18.12
N GLU A 60 -25.10 -5.10 18.73
CA GLU A 60 -26.10 -5.62 19.68
C GLU A 60 -27.11 -6.48 18.92
N GLY A 61 -26.99 -7.81 19.05
CA GLY A 61 -27.90 -8.77 18.42
C GLY A 61 -27.35 -9.51 17.20
N MET A 62 -26.09 -9.28 16.80
CA MET A 62 -25.42 -10.15 15.83
C MET A 62 -25.18 -11.52 16.46
N GLN A 63 -25.99 -12.52 16.10
CA GLN A 63 -25.64 -13.92 16.33
C GLN A 63 -24.40 -14.22 15.49
N LEU A 64 -23.29 -14.56 16.15
CA LEU A 64 -22.09 -15.08 15.51
C LEU A 64 -22.42 -16.45 14.92
N MET A 65 -23.09 -16.47 13.76
CA MET A 65 -23.13 -17.66 12.94
C MET A 65 -21.70 -17.96 12.48
N GLU A 66 -21.42 -19.24 12.25
CA GLU A 66 -20.15 -19.70 11.72
C GLU A 66 -19.99 -19.15 10.29
N GLU A 67 -19.45 -17.93 10.18
CA GLU A 67 -19.19 -17.28 8.91
C GLU A 67 -18.08 -18.00 8.17
N ASP A 68 -18.30 -18.24 6.88
CA ASP A 68 -17.27 -18.71 5.96
C ASP A 68 -16.02 -17.83 6.13
N PRO A 69 -14.84 -18.44 6.38
CA PRO A 69 -13.57 -17.71 6.45
C PRO A 69 -13.30 -16.79 5.26
N GLN A 70 -13.91 -17.04 4.09
CA GLN A 70 -13.84 -16.16 2.92
C GLN A 70 -14.52 -14.81 3.11
N ASN A 71 -15.53 -14.71 3.98
CA ASN A 71 -16.28 -13.49 4.25
C ASN A 71 -15.68 -12.65 5.37
N TRP A 72 -14.66 -13.14 6.07
CA TRP A 72 -14.06 -12.42 7.18
C TRP A 72 -13.47 -11.08 6.72
N PRO A 73 -13.65 -10.00 7.50
CA PRO A 73 -12.95 -8.75 7.29
C PRO A 73 -11.44 -8.97 7.17
N PRO A 74 -10.71 -8.14 6.41
CA PRO A 74 -9.28 -8.30 6.23
C PRO A 74 -8.54 -8.25 7.57
N ARG A 75 -7.79 -9.33 7.85
CA ARG A 75 -6.92 -9.50 9.03
C ARG A 75 -5.46 -9.66 8.63
N ILE A 76 -4.54 -9.22 9.47
CA ILE A 76 -3.12 -9.57 9.32
C ILE A 76 -2.96 -11.05 9.71
N ARG A 77 -2.52 -11.88 8.75
CA ARG A 77 -2.29 -13.32 8.91
C ARG A 77 -0.81 -13.59 9.16
N CYS A 78 -0.50 -14.78 9.67
CA CYS A 78 0.88 -15.23 9.83
C CYS A 78 1.66 -15.26 8.50
N SER A 79 0.97 -15.41 7.36
CA SER A 79 1.57 -15.41 6.02
C SER A 79 1.92 -14.03 5.48
N ASP A 80 1.51 -12.96 6.15
CA ASP A 80 1.61 -11.58 5.66
C ASP A 80 2.94 -10.92 6.03
N SER A 81 3.86 -11.65 6.67
CA SER A 81 5.23 -11.21 6.94
C SER A 81 5.32 -9.93 7.79
N CYS A 82 4.36 -9.76 8.71
CA CYS A 82 4.33 -8.66 9.68
C CYS A 82 5.07 -9.00 10.99
N ASP A 83 5.82 -10.09 11.02
CA ASP A 83 6.70 -10.41 12.14
C ASP A 83 7.95 -9.48 12.13
N PRO A 84 8.58 -9.23 13.29
CA PRO A 84 9.70 -8.29 13.39
C PRO A 84 10.87 -8.60 12.46
N LEU A 85 11.19 -9.89 12.25
CA LEU A 85 12.32 -10.31 11.43
C LEU A 85 12.08 -9.98 9.96
N THR A 86 10.88 -10.28 9.46
CA THR A 86 10.55 -9.97 8.06
C THR A 86 10.32 -8.47 7.84
N LEU A 87 9.77 -7.74 8.82
CA LEU A 87 9.61 -6.29 8.71
C LEU A 87 10.93 -5.52 8.55
N ASP A 88 12.00 -5.97 9.21
CA ASP A 88 13.33 -5.35 9.13
C ASP A 88 13.99 -5.59 7.76
N SER A 89 13.76 -6.77 7.18
CA SER A 89 14.37 -7.18 5.90
C SER A 89 13.54 -6.81 4.66
N ASN A 90 12.22 -7.04 4.70
CA ASN A 90 11.28 -6.73 3.62
C ASN A 90 9.86 -6.49 4.16
N SER A 91 9.51 -5.22 4.32
CA SER A 91 8.21 -4.79 4.82
C SER A 91 7.10 -4.73 3.77
N THR A 92 7.39 -4.91 2.47
CA THR A 92 6.44 -4.66 1.37
C THR A 92 5.16 -5.48 1.51
N ARG A 93 5.26 -6.78 1.81
CA ARG A 93 4.07 -7.63 1.95
C ARG A 93 3.20 -7.20 3.12
N CYS A 94 3.83 -6.91 4.26
CA CYS A 94 3.10 -6.48 5.45
C CYS A 94 2.41 -5.14 5.23
N LEU A 95 3.11 -4.15 4.67
CA LEU A 95 2.56 -2.82 4.39
C LEU A 95 1.42 -2.89 3.38
N HIS A 96 1.54 -3.73 2.35
CA HIS A 96 0.44 -3.98 1.41
C HIS A 96 -0.80 -4.52 2.12
N ARG A 97 -0.64 -5.47 3.06
CA ARG A 97 -1.75 -6.00 3.84
C ARG A 97 -2.38 -4.96 4.76
N ILE A 98 -1.56 -4.16 5.44
CA ILE A 98 -2.04 -3.06 6.29
C ILE A 98 -2.85 -2.06 5.46
N ARG A 99 -2.35 -1.68 4.28
CA ARG A 99 -3.05 -0.76 3.37
C ARG A 99 -4.40 -1.31 2.92
N GLN A 100 -4.45 -2.60 2.53
CA GLN A 100 -5.70 -3.27 2.17
C GLN A 100 -6.72 -3.21 3.32
N ALA A 101 -6.29 -3.52 4.54
CA ALA A 101 -7.17 -3.51 5.71
C ALA A 101 -7.66 -2.09 6.05
N LEU A 102 -6.76 -1.10 6.06
CA LEU A 102 -7.13 0.30 6.33
C LEU A 102 -8.12 0.83 5.31
N GLN A 103 -7.94 0.51 4.02
CA GLN A 103 -8.85 0.93 2.97
C GLN A 103 -10.24 0.33 3.15
N HIS A 104 -10.32 -0.97 3.43
CA HIS A 104 -11.59 -1.65 3.70
C HIS A 104 -12.35 -1.01 4.87
N TYR A 105 -11.68 -0.79 6.01
CA TYR A 105 -12.35 -0.20 7.18
C TYR A 105 -12.72 1.27 6.99
N ARG A 106 -11.94 2.05 6.22
CA ARG A 106 -12.34 3.40 5.84
C ARG A 106 -13.62 3.38 5.01
N GLU A 107 -13.71 2.51 4.02
CA GLU A 107 -14.91 2.34 3.20
C GLU A 107 -16.11 1.88 4.06
N LEU A 108 -15.88 1.01 5.03
CA LEU A 108 -16.90 0.59 5.99
C LEU A 108 -17.39 1.76 6.86
N LEU A 109 -16.50 2.62 7.35
CA LEU A 109 -16.87 3.81 8.12
C LEU A 109 -17.67 4.83 7.29
N GLY A 110 -17.45 4.87 5.97
CA GLY A 110 -18.21 5.69 5.03
C GLY A 110 -19.51 5.04 4.53
N SER A 111 -19.82 3.82 4.96
CA SER A 111 -21.03 3.11 4.57
C SER A 111 -22.27 3.59 5.32
N ASP A 112 -23.44 3.11 4.88
CA ASP A 112 -24.72 3.35 5.54
C ASP A 112 -24.80 2.81 6.98
N ILE A 113 -23.95 1.84 7.35
CA ILE A 113 -23.88 1.25 8.70
C ILE A 113 -23.57 2.33 9.75
N PHE A 114 -22.67 3.26 9.44
CA PHE A 114 -22.23 4.32 10.36
C PHE A 114 -22.96 5.65 10.13
N ARG A 115 -24.02 5.68 9.31
CA ARG A 115 -24.70 6.91 8.92
C ARG A 115 -25.31 7.66 10.11
N GLU A 116 -25.86 6.93 11.08
CA GLU A 116 -26.49 7.53 12.26
C GLU A 116 -25.47 7.96 13.33
N GLN A 117 -24.28 7.37 13.31
CA GLN A 117 -23.19 7.64 14.26
C GLN A 117 -21.84 7.74 13.53
N PRO A 118 -21.64 8.82 12.75
CA PRO A 118 -20.43 8.98 11.95
C PRO A 118 -19.18 9.14 12.83
N GLN A 119 -18.04 8.66 12.32
CA GLN A 119 -16.76 8.66 13.04
C GLN A 119 -15.69 9.46 12.27
N PRO A 120 -15.86 10.79 12.12
CA PRO A 120 -15.02 11.60 11.22
C PRO A 120 -13.54 11.64 11.62
N GLN A 121 -13.24 11.55 12.92
CA GLN A 121 -11.85 11.51 13.41
C GLN A 121 -11.16 10.19 13.09
N LEU A 122 -11.88 9.07 13.16
CA LEU A 122 -11.35 7.76 12.76
C LEU A 122 -11.09 7.75 11.25
N GLU A 123 -12.08 8.18 10.46
CA GLU A 123 -11.96 8.24 8.99
C GLU A 123 -10.76 9.10 8.56
N THR A 124 -10.67 10.33 9.06
CA THR A 124 -9.55 11.26 8.76
C THR A 124 -8.20 10.67 9.14
N THR A 125 -8.11 10.02 10.30
CA THR A 125 -6.86 9.42 10.79
C THR A 125 -6.46 8.22 9.93
N MET A 126 -7.42 7.41 9.48
CA MET A 126 -7.17 6.28 8.57
C MET A 126 -6.72 6.77 7.18
N GLU A 127 -7.32 7.83 6.66
CA GLU A 127 -6.89 8.45 5.39
C GLU A 127 -5.48 9.04 5.47
N GLN A 128 -5.14 9.70 6.59
CA GLN A 128 -3.78 10.17 6.83
C GLN A 128 -2.81 8.98 6.87
N LEU A 129 -3.12 7.93 7.61
CA LEU A 129 -2.25 6.75 7.72
C LEU A 129 -2.06 6.06 6.36
N LEU A 130 -3.13 5.92 5.56
CA LEU A 130 -3.07 5.35 4.21
C LEU A 130 -2.07 6.06 3.28
N ARG A 131 -1.87 7.37 3.44
CA ARG A 131 -0.89 8.12 2.62
C ARG A 131 0.57 7.77 2.94
N HIS A 132 0.83 7.30 4.16
CA HIS A 132 2.17 6.96 4.64
C HIS A 132 2.52 5.48 4.53
N VAL A 133 1.52 4.59 4.45
CA VAL A 133 1.71 3.15 4.25
C VAL A 133 1.81 2.86 2.74
N GLN A 134 3.04 2.96 2.22
CA GLN A 134 3.40 2.66 0.82
C GLN A 134 4.22 1.37 0.73
#